data_AF-A0A534AAA7-F1
#
_entry.id   AF-A0A534AAA7-F1
#
_cell.length_a   1.000
_cell.length_b   1.000
_cell.length_c   1.000
_cell.angle_alpha   90.00
_cell.angle_beta   90.00
_cell.angle_gamma   90.00
#
_symmetry.space_group_name_H-M   'P 1'
#
loop_
_entity.id
_entity.type
_entity.pdbx_description
1 polymer ?
#
loop_
_entity_poly.entity_id
_entity_poly.type
_entity_poly.pdbx_seq_one_letter_code
_entity_poly.pdbx_strand_id
1 'polypeptide(L)'
;MMGSSAGPGTLSMIVDLHAHYPMHLLVRRASQTLRPHHDTHALMLCLGRRRLVDRLRALLLWIANRLFNYPRSGKPAVTIPNLQKGGVGVALSVIVVPYDEVGWKALHGAPPAPGSIKHVERQIRWVEKDLARKPDAAVAHNPQQLATIRAAGKIALIHAVEGGFLVGETVPKIQANVAELAKLGVAYVTVAHLFFRKVATNAPALPFLKDKTYECLFSQPAKGLCDLGIAAVEAMVDKGVLVDVTHMSERAIDDTLALLDRIDPKR
;
A
#
# COMPACT_ATOMS: atom_id res chain seq x y z
N MET A 1 -41.22 -26.29 -29.33
CA MET A 1 -39.88 -26.75 -28.89
C MET A 1 -39.23 -25.64 -28.10
N MET A 2 -38.64 -26.06 -26.98
CA MET A 2 -38.09 -25.34 -25.83
C MET A 2 -37.57 -23.91 -26.05
N GLY A 3 -38.06 -23.01 -25.20
CA GLY A 3 -37.38 -21.76 -24.87
C GLY A 3 -36.11 -22.07 -24.07
N SER A 4 -35.01 -21.49 -24.52
CA SER A 4 -33.74 -21.50 -23.79
C SER A 4 -33.79 -20.39 -22.75
N SER A 5 -34.08 -20.74 -21.50
CA SER A 5 -33.84 -19.88 -20.35
C SER A 5 -32.33 -19.67 -20.22
N ALA A 6 -31.85 -18.47 -20.56
CA ALA A 6 -30.54 -18.04 -20.12
C ALA A 6 -30.49 -18.14 -18.59
N GLY A 7 -29.60 -18.97 -18.06
CA GLY A 7 -29.35 -19.07 -16.62
C GLY A 7 -28.97 -17.70 -16.04
N PRO A 8 -29.10 -17.51 -14.71
CA PRO A 8 -28.78 -16.23 -14.09
C PRO A 8 -27.34 -15.87 -14.46
N GLY A 9 -27.21 -14.80 -15.26
CA GLY A 9 -25.92 -14.33 -15.74
C GLY A 9 -24.99 -14.16 -14.56
N THR A 10 -23.84 -14.85 -14.59
CA THR A 10 -22.73 -14.57 -13.70
C THR A 10 -22.36 -13.11 -13.90
N LEU A 11 -22.91 -12.22 -13.07
CA LEU A 11 -22.46 -10.84 -12.99
C LEU A 11 -20.94 -10.90 -12.82
N SER A 12 -20.23 -10.30 -13.77
CA SER A 12 -18.78 -10.21 -13.74
C SER A 12 -18.39 -9.59 -12.40
N MET A 13 -17.78 -10.38 -11.53
CA MET A 13 -17.41 -9.93 -10.21
C MET A 13 -16.30 -8.88 -10.32
N ILE A 14 -16.47 -7.76 -9.61
CA ILE A 14 -15.48 -6.68 -9.57
C ILE A 14 -14.36 -7.07 -8.60
N VAL A 15 -13.13 -6.94 -9.07
CA VAL A 15 -11.91 -7.02 -8.27
C VAL A 15 -11.32 -5.63 -8.16
N ASP A 16 -11.25 -5.10 -6.94
CA ASP A 16 -10.54 -3.86 -6.66
C ASP A 16 -9.07 -4.18 -6.37
N LEU A 17 -8.17 -3.81 -7.29
CA LEU A 17 -6.75 -4.10 -7.19
C LEU A 17 -6.01 -3.18 -6.21
N HIS A 18 -6.65 -2.11 -5.72
CA HIS A 18 -5.97 -1.13 -4.87
C HIS A 18 -6.99 -0.44 -3.94
N ALA A 19 -7.33 -1.11 -2.83
CA ALA A 19 -8.30 -0.62 -1.86
C ALA A 19 -7.65 -0.32 -0.51
N HIS A 20 -7.65 0.95 -0.08
CA HIS A 20 -7.10 1.37 1.22
C HIS A 20 -8.03 1.01 2.42
N TYR A 21 -8.44 -0.25 2.54
CA TYR A 21 -9.24 -0.74 3.66
C TYR A 21 -8.63 -0.43 5.05
N PRO A 22 -7.32 -0.58 5.31
CA PRO A 22 -6.76 -0.33 6.64
C PRO A 22 -6.98 1.10 7.19
N MET A 23 -7.15 2.08 6.29
CA MET A 23 -7.23 3.50 6.64
C MET A 23 -8.46 3.84 7.48
N HIS A 24 -9.58 3.16 7.28
CA HIS A 24 -10.77 3.38 8.12
C HIS A 24 -10.60 2.84 9.55
N LEU A 25 -9.71 1.85 9.75
CA LEU A 25 -9.42 1.26 11.06
C LEU A 25 -8.51 2.16 11.90
N LEU A 26 -7.58 2.86 11.26
CA LEU A 26 -6.70 3.85 11.89
C LEU A 26 -7.52 4.94 12.58
N VAL A 27 -8.50 5.51 11.88
CA VAL A 27 -9.35 6.59 12.43
C VAL A 27 -10.27 6.07 13.54
N ARG A 28 -10.87 4.88 13.37
CA ARG A 28 -11.72 4.31 14.44
C ARG A 28 -10.93 4.12 15.73
N ARG A 29 -9.70 3.61 15.64
CA ARG A 29 -8.86 3.45 16.84
C ARG A 29 -8.43 4.78 17.44
N ALA A 30 -8.00 5.74 16.62
CA ALA A 30 -7.69 7.09 17.08
C ALA A 30 -8.88 7.74 17.82
N SER A 31 -10.12 7.48 17.39
CA SER A 31 -11.34 7.98 18.05
C SER A 31 -11.75 7.22 19.31
N GLN A 32 -11.43 5.92 19.41
CA GLN A 32 -11.76 5.07 20.57
C GLN A 32 -10.77 5.24 21.72
N THR A 33 -9.52 5.54 21.42
CA THR A 33 -8.48 5.87 22.40
C THR A 33 -8.43 7.37 22.64
N LEU A 34 -9.45 7.93 23.30
CA LEU A 34 -9.41 9.27 23.93
C LEU A 34 -8.44 9.29 25.13
N ARG A 35 -7.20 8.83 24.90
CA ARG A 35 -5.96 9.11 25.61
C ARG A 35 -4.93 9.48 24.54
N PRO A 36 -4.34 10.68 24.57
CA PRO A 36 -3.68 11.29 23.42
C PRO A 36 -2.26 10.74 23.21
N HIS A 37 -2.11 9.52 22.70
CA HIS A 37 -0.84 8.90 22.31
C HIS A 37 -1.20 7.58 21.60
N HIS A 38 -0.95 7.27 20.33
CA HIS A 38 -0.03 7.72 19.29
C HIS A 38 -0.78 7.70 17.92
N ASP A 39 -0.16 8.28 16.89
CA ASP A 39 -0.36 8.01 15.45
C ASP A 39 -1.10 9.05 14.59
N THR A 40 -2.02 9.87 15.11
CA THR A 40 -2.60 10.98 14.30
C THR A 40 -2.61 12.32 15.02
N HIS A 41 -3.02 12.35 16.29
CA HIS A 41 -2.96 13.57 17.10
C HIS A 41 -1.51 13.91 17.55
N ALA A 42 -0.66 12.89 17.72
CA ALA A 42 0.77 13.06 17.95
C ALA A 42 1.50 13.60 16.69
N LEU A 43 1.00 13.32 15.48
CA LEU A 43 1.51 13.96 14.27
C LEU A 43 1.27 15.47 14.34
N MET A 44 0.07 15.90 14.79
CA MET A 44 -0.24 17.32 14.99
C MET A 44 0.50 17.95 16.20
N LEU A 45 0.70 17.22 17.29
CA LEU A 45 1.26 17.76 18.54
C LEU A 45 2.81 17.68 18.62
N CYS A 46 3.46 16.69 17.99
CA CYS A 46 4.93 16.66 17.88
C CYS A 46 5.48 17.73 16.93
N LEU A 47 4.63 18.29 16.05
CA LEU A 47 4.92 19.50 15.26
C LEU A 47 4.94 20.79 16.11
N GLY A 48 4.75 20.67 17.42
CA GLY A 48 4.78 21.75 18.40
C GLY A 48 6.16 22.33 18.70
N ARG A 49 7.25 21.86 18.08
CA ARG A 49 8.58 22.48 18.23
C ARG A 49 9.36 22.53 16.89
N ARG A 50 9.11 23.60 16.13
CA ARG A 50 9.95 24.23 15.07
C ARG A 50 10.10 23.54 13.69
N ARG A 51 9.35 24.04 12.69
CA ARG A 51 9.75 24.69 11.41
C ARG A 51 8.48 24.80 10.53
N LEU A 52 8.33 25.89 9.76
CA LEU A 52 7.16 26.16 8.90
C LEU A 52 6.90 25.02 7.90
N VAL A 53 7.99 24.41 7.42
CA VAL A 53 7.99 23.31 6.43
C VAL A 53 7.28 22.06 6.95
N ASP A 54 7.43 21.73 8.24
CA ASP A 54 6.83 20.51 8.80
C ASP A 54 5.31 20.66 8.99
N ARG A 55 4.85 21.90 9.27
CA ARG A 55 3.42 22.23 9.27
C ARG A 55 2.79 22.13 7.88
N LEU A 56 3.51 22.58 6.84
CA LEU A 56 3.08 22.46 5.44
C LEU A 56 3.01 21.00 4.99
N ARG A 57 4.00 20.17 5.35
CA ARG A 57 3.99 18.73 5.05
C ARG A 57 2.83 18.01 5.72
N ALA A 58 2.63 18.24 7.02
CA ALA A 58 1.52 17.64 7.76
C ALA A 58 0.15 18.07 7.21
N LEU A 59 0.02 19.32 6.77
CA LEU A 59 -1.17 19.82 6.10
C LEU A 59 -1.40 19.12 4.75
N LEU A 60 -0.36 18.96 3.92
CA LEU A 60 -0.46 18.25 2.64
C LEU A 60 -0.89 16.80 2.82
N LEU A 61 -0.43 16.12 3.87
CA LEU A 61 -0.80 14.74 4.17
C LEU A 61 -2.18 14.61 4.79
N TRP A 62 -2.56 15.55 5.65
CA TRP A 62 -3.92 15.61 6.15
C TRP A 62 -4.90 15.86 4.99
N ILE A 63 -4.54 16.74 4.06
CA ILE A 63 -5.29 17.00 2.83
C ILE A 63 -5.32 15.73 1.95
N ALA A 64 -4.19 15.08 1.70
CA ALA A 64 -4.12 13.87 0.88
C ALA A 64 -4.90 12.71 1.51
N ASN A 65 -4.71 12.42 2.80
CA ASN A 65 -5.46 11.38 3.50
C ASN A 65 -6.97 11.66 3.51
N ARG A 66 -7.36 12.94 3.66
CA ARG A 66 -8.77 13.36 3.60
C ARG A 66 -9.31 13.32 2.17
N LEU A 67 -8.51 13.58 1.14
CA LEU A 67 -8.95 13.55 -0.26
C LEU A 67 -9.07 12.12 -0.80
N PHE A 68 -8.15 11.22 -0.44
CA PHE A 68 -8.07 9.88 -1.03
C PHE A 68 -8.90 8.83 -0.27
N ASN A 69 -9.04 8.93 1.06
CA ASN A 69 -9.78 7.92 1.85
C ASN A 69 -11.16 8.38 2.35
N TYR A 70 -11.42 9.68 2.36
CA TYR A 70 -12.64 10.28 2.92
C TYR A 70 -13.30 11.19 1.88
N PRO A 71 -14.16 10.65 1.00
CA PRO A 71 -14.96 11.49 0.10
C PRO A 71 -15.69 12.59 0.87
N ARG A 72 -16.18 13.62 0.17
CA ARG A 72 -16.81 14.83 0.77
C ARG A 72 -17.85 14.55 1.88
N SER A 73 -18.41 13.34 1.95
CA SER A 73 -19.25 12.83 3.03
C SER A 73 -18.57 12.72 4.41
N GLY A 74 -17.24 12.77 4.51
CA GLY A 74 -16.50 12.60 5.76
C GLY A 74 -16.49 11.17 6.33
N LYS A 75 -17.04 10.20 5.58
CA LYS A 75 -17.03 8.78 5.92
C LYS A 75 -15.96 8.05 5.11
N PRO A 76 -15.37 6.96 5.63
CA PRO A 76 -14.39 6.19 4.87
C PRO A 76 -14.99 5.61 3.59
N ALA A 77 -14.27 5.72 2.47
CA ALA A 77 -14.71 5.18 1.18
C ALA A 77 -14.73 3.64 1.19
N VAL A 78 -13.64 3.03 1.67
CA VAL A 78 -13.45 1.57 1.63
C VAL A 78 -13.90 0.96 2.96
N THR A 79 -15.07 0.33 2.94
CA THR A 79 -15.65 -0.44 4.05
C THR A 79 -16.38 -1.65 3.50
N ILE A 80 -16.59 -2.72 4.30
CA ILE A 80 -17.33 -3.90 3.83
C ILE A 80 -18.72 -3.54 3.27
N PRO A 81 -19.55 -2.70 3.95
CA PRO A 81 -20.84 -2.29 3.40
C PRO A 81 -20.74 -1.54 2.06
N ASN A 82 -19.72 -0.69 1.88
CA ASN A 82 -19.53 0.02 0.61
C ASN A 82 -19.04 -0.90 -0.50
N LEU A 83 -18.16 -1.86 -0.19
CA LEU A 83 -17.71 -2.88 -1.15
C LEU A 83 -18.89 -3.76 -1.58
N GLN A 84 -19.75 -4.18 -0.65
CA GLN A 84 -20.99 -4.91 -0.94
C GLN A 84 -21.91 -4.09 -1.85
N LYS A 85 -22.17 -2.82 -1.49
CA LYS A 85 -23.02 -1.92 -2.28
C LYS A 85 -22.45 -1.67 -3.69
N GLY A 86 -21.13 -1.67 -3.83
CA GLY A 86 -20.42 -1.51 -5.10
C GLY A 86 -20.29 -2.80 -5.92
N GLY A 87 -20.74 -3.95 -5.42
CA GLY A 87 -20.61 -5.24 -6.11
C GLY A 87 -19.17 -5.78 -6.16
N VAL A 88 -18.29 -5.33 -5.25
CA VAL A 88 -16.91 -5.79 -5.17
C VAL A 88 -16.84 -7.12 -4.43
N GLY A 89 -16.34 -8.16 -5.11
CA GLY A 89 -16.18 -9.49 -4.53
C GLY A 89 -14.77 -9.76 -3.99
N VAL A 90 -13.77 -9.06 -4.50
CA VAL A 90 -12.38 -9.15 -4.04
C VAL A 90 -11.77 -7.75 -3.97
N ALA A 91 -11.06 -7.45 -2.88
CA ALA A 91 -10.34 -6.19 -2.72
C ALA A 91 -8.92 -6.42 -2.19
N LEU A 92 -7.92 -5.85 -2.85
CA LEU A 92 -6.56 -5.84 -2.36
C LEU A 92 -6.45 -4.73 -1.31
N SER A 93 -6.37 -5.12 -0.04
CA SER A 93 -6.32 -4.28 1.14
C SER A 93 -4.92 -3.67 1.29
N VAL A 94 -4.71 -2.52 0.67
CA VAL A 94 -3.42 -1.82 0.61
C VAL A 94 -3.07 -1.17 1.94
N ILE A 95 -1.91 -1.58 2.47
CA ILE A 95 -1.32 -1.02 3.67
C ILE A 95 -0.34 0.07 3.26
N VAL A 96 -0.62 1.27 3.75
CA VAL A 96 0.25 2.44 3.64
C VAL A 96 0.57 2.96 5.05
N VAL A 97 1.79 3.43 5.27
CA VAL A 97 2.23 3.98 6.55
C VAL A 97 2.74 5.41 6.33
N PRO A 98 1.85 6.42 6.29
CA PRO A 98 2.25 7.78 5.97
C PRO A 98 3.37 8.30 6.88
N TYR A 99 3.35 7.99 8.18
CA TYR A 99 4.36 8.44 9.14
C TYR A 99 5.80 8.07 8.71
N ASP A 100 6.01 6.86 8.18
CA ASP A 100 7.33 6.41 7.76
C ASP A 100 7.78 7.03 6.45
N GLU A 101 6.83 7.53 5.65
CA GLU A 101 7.11 8.17 4.38
C GLU A 101 7.45 9.65 4.50
N VAL A 102 6.91 10.35 5.50
CA VAL A 102 6.94 11.82 5.57
C VAL A 102 7.21 12.38 6.96
N GLY A 103 7.49 11.50 7.92
CA GLY A 103 7.87 11.88 9.27
C GLY A 103 9.08 12.82 9.27
N TRP A 104 9.36 13.43 10.42
CA TRP A 104 10.38 14.49 10.53
C TRP A 104 11.81 14.08 10.09
N LYS A 105 12.14 12.78 10.14
CA LYS A 105 13.40 12.22 9.61
C LYS A 105 13.33 11.78 8.15
N ALA A 106 12.13 11.68 7.58
CA ALA A 106 11.85 11.19 6.24
C ALA A 106 11.91 12.36 5.23
N LEU A 107 13.08 12.95 5.05
CA LEU A 107 13.32 13.92 3.96
C LEU A 107 13.40 13.18 2.62
N HIS A 108 13.03 13.82 1.50
CA HIS A 108 13.21 13.25 0.16
C HIS A 108 14.65 12.73 -0.01
N GLY A 109 14.80 11.49 -0.47
CA GLY A 109 16.09 10.81 -0.61
C GLY A 109 16.68 10.22 0.68
N ALA A 110 16.02 10.34 1.84
CA ALA A 110 16.45 9.66 3.05
C ALA A 110 16.25 8.14 2.93
N PRO A 111 17.12 7.31 3.56
CA PRO A 111 16.97 5.87 3.54
C PRO A 111 15.68 5.41 4.24
N PRO A 112 15.25 4.16 4.02
CA PRO A 112 14.16 3.55 4.77
C PRO A 112 14.37 3.62 6.28
N ALA A 113 13.31 3.83 7.04
CA ALA A 113 13.39 3.87 8.49
C ALA A 113 13.55 2.45 9.07
N PRO A 114 14.50 2.21 10.00
CA PRO A 114 14.63 0.92 10.63
C PRO A 114 13.34 0.48 11.33
N GLY A 115 12.88 -0.73 11.03
CA GLY A 115 11.71 -1.34 11.68
C GLY A 115 10.34 -0.92 11.16
N SER A 116 10.25 -0.20 10.03
CA SER A 116 8.98 0.15 9.36
C SER A 116 8.08 -1.06 9.09
N ILE A 117 8.67 -2.22 8.81
CA ILE A 117 7.94 -3.48 8.62
C ILE A 117 7.01 -3.81 9.79
N LYS A 118 7.36 -3.45 11.03
CA LYS A 118 6.52 -3.68 12.21
C LYS A 118 5.23 -2.87 12.19
N HIS A 119 5.20 -1.74 11.47
CA HIS A 119 3.98 -0.98 11.26
C HIS A 119 3.08 -1.68 10.23
N VAL A 120 3.65 -2.24 9.17
CA VAL A 120 2.94 -3.04 8.16
C VAL A 120 2.28 -4.26 8.81
N GLU A 121 3.05 -5.09 9.52
CA GLU A 121 2.53 -6.28 10.22
C GLU A 121 1.42 -5.93 11.22
N ARG A 122 1.53 -4.77 11.87
CA ARG A 122 0.53 -4.30 12.81
C ARG A 122 -0.78 -3.97 12.11
N GLN A 123 -0.73 -3.34 10.93
CA GLN A 123 -1.92 -3.06 10.14
C GLN A 123 -2.53 -4.34 9.55
N ILE A 124 -1.72 -5.31 9.10
CA ILE A 124 -2.20 -6.66 8.72
C ILE A 124 -3.06 -7.25 9.84
N ARG A 125 -2.51 -7.34 11.06
CA ARG A 125 -3.23 -7.85 12.24
C ARG A 125 -4.51 -7.07 12.56
N TRP A 126 -4.56 -5.78 12.24
CA TRP A 126 -5.77 -4.98 12.47
C TRP A 126 -6.87 -5.31 11.48
N VAL A 127 -6.54 -5.50 10.21
CA VAL A 127 -7.47 -5.94 9.18
C VAL A 127 -8.02 -7.32 9.52
N GLU A 128 -7.14 -8.28 9.83
CA GLU A 128 -7.56 -9.64 10.21
C GLU A 128 -8.50 -9.64 11.42
N LYS A 129 -8.12 -8.93 12.50
CA LYS A 129 -8.95 -8.84 13.71
C LYS A 129 -10.31 -8.18 13.45
N ASP A 130 -10.36 -7.23 12.54
CA ASP A 130 -11.61 -6.54 12.19
C ASP A 130 -12.52 -7.40 11.31
N LEU A 131 -11.95 -8.19 10.40
CA LEU A 131 -12.69 -9.12 9.53
C LEU A 131 -13.11 -10.40 10.22
N ALA A 132 -12.36 -10.89 11.21
CA ALA A 132 -12.75 -12.03 12.04
C ALA A 132 -14.10 -11.82 12.77
N ARG A 133 -14.58 -10.57 12.86
CA ARG A 133 -15.87 -10.20 13.47
C ARG A 133 -16.97 -9.94 12.44
N LYS A 134 -16.72 -10.15 11.15
CA LYS A 134 -17.67 -9.88 10.07
C LYS A 134 -18.03 -11.19 9.37
N PRO A 135 -19.31 -11.58 9.33
CA PRO A 135 -19.72 -12.82 8.67
C PRO A 135 -19.52 -12.76 7.14
N ASP A 136 -19.63 -11.56 6.55
CA ASP A 136 -19.73 -11.37 5.10
C ASP A 136 -18.39 -11.17 4.38
N ALA A 137 -17.28 -11.17 5.12
CA ALA A 137 -15.96 -10.91 4.54
C ALA A 137 -14.86 -11.68 5.28
N ALA A 138 -13.78 -11.99 4.59
CA ALA A 138 -12.63 -12.68 5.18
C ALA A 138 -11.33 -12.33 4.45
N VAL A 139 -10.19 -12.55 5.10
CA VAL A 139 -8.86 -12.42 4.47
C VAL A 139 -8.51 -13.71 3.75
N ALA A 140 -8.03 -13.61 2.52
CA ALA A 140 -7.41 -14.72 1.79
C ALA A 140 -5.88 -14.56 1.82
N HIS A 141 -5.18 -15.57 2.34
CA HIS A 141 -3.72 -15.60 2.36
C HIS A 141 -3.11 -16.39 1.19
N ASN A 142 -3.94 -17.11 0.43
CA ASN A 142 -3.53 -17.90 -0.73
C ASN A 142 -4.73 -18.12 -1.70
N PRO A 143 -4.47 -18.59 -2.94
CA PRO A 143 -5.53 -18.81 -3.94
C PRO A 143 -6.64 -19.78 -3.49
N GLN A 144 -6.32 -20.80 -2.71
CA GLN A 144 -7.28 -21.78 -2.22
C GLN A 144 -8.26 -21.16 -1.22
N GLN A 145 -7.76 -20.33 -0.30
CA GLN A 145 -8.60 -19.56 0.62
C GLN A 145 -9.44 -18.53 -0.15
N LEU A 146 -8.88 -17.85 -1.16
CA LEU A 146 -9.63 -16.93 -2.02
C LEU A 146 -10.81 -17.65 -2.69
N ALA A 147 -10.57 -18.81 -3.29
CA ALA A 147 -11.63 -19.61 -3.91
C ALA A 147 -12.71 -20.02 -2.89
N THR A 148 -12.29 -20.42 -1.68
CA THR A 148 -13.20 -20.83 -0.60
C THR A 148 -14.10 -19.69 -0.12
N ILE A 149 -13.51 -18.51 0.11
CA ILE A 149 -14.24 -17.30 0.54
C ILE A 149 -15.25 -16.87 -0.52
N ARG A 150 -14.83 -16.91 -1.79
CA ARG A 150 -15.71 -16.61 -2.93
C ARG A 150 -16.86 -17.60 -3.07
N ALA A 151 -16.59 -18.90 -2.93
CA ALA A 151 -17.63 -19.93 -2.98
C ALA A 151 -18.66 -19.77 -1.85
N ALA A 152 -18.23 -19.23 -0.70
CA ALA A 152 -19.12 -18.89 0.41
C ALA A 152 -19.90 -17.58 0.21
N GLY A 153 -19.77 -16.91 -0.94
CA GLY A 153 -20.46 -15.64 -1.22
C GLY A 153 -19.95 -14.44 -0.43
N LYS A 154 -18.76 -14.56 0.18
CA LYS A 154 -18.16 -13.50 1.00
C LYS A 154 -17.22 -12.61 0.17
N ILE A 155 -17.00 -11.40 0.63
CA ILE A 155 -15.96 -10.52 0.09
C ILE A 155 -14.59 -11.01 0.57
N ALA A 156 -13.69 -11.26 -0.36
CA ALA A 156 -12.30 -11.60 -0.04
C ALA A 156 -11.43 -10.35 0.00
N LEU A 157 -10.67 -10.18 1.08
CA LEU A 157 -9.61 -9.20 1.16
C LEU A 157 -8.26 -9.90 1.04
N ILE A 158 -7.34 -9.32 0.28
CA ILE A 158 -5.97 -9.84 0.12
C ILE A 158 -5.01 -8.73 0.53
N HIS A 159 -3.97 -9.03 1.31
CA HIS A 159 -3.05 -7.99 1.75
C HIS A 159 -2.17 -7.49 0.60
N ALA A 160 -1.92 -6.18 0.59
CA ALA A 160 -0.95 -5.54 -0.30
C ALA A 160 -0.20 -4.46 0.49
N VAL A 161 1.02 -4.13 0.07
CA VAL A 161 1.84 -3.11 0.72
C VAL A 161 2.22 -2.04 -0.28
N GLU A 162 2.04 -0.78 0.10
CA GLU A 162 2.40 0.36 -0.74
C GLU A 162 3.60 1.09 -0.14
N GLY A 163 4.70 1.11 -0.90
CA GLY A 163 5.98 1.69 -0.50
C GLY A 163 7.02 0.63 -0.14
N GLY A 164 7.93 0.35 -1.08
CA GLY A 164 9.04 -0.59 -0.89
C GLY A 164 10.00 -0.20 0.26
N PHE A 165 10.00 1.07 0.66
CA PHE A 165 10.75 1.54 1.83
C PHE A 165 10.20 1.01 3.16
N LEU A 166 8.99 0.44 3.20
CA LEU A 166 8.46 -0.22 4.39
C LEU A 166 9.05 -1.62 4.59
N VAL A 167 9.61 -2.20 3.54
CA VAL A 167 10.06 -3.60 3.52
C VAL A 167 11.38 -3.76 4.28
N GLY A 168 12.30 -2.80 4.22
CA GLY A 168 13.53 -2.87 5.00
C GLY A 168 14.57 -1.84 4.61
N GLU A 169 15.54 -1.63 5.51
CA GLU A 169 16.61 -0.65 5.35
C GLU A 169 17.96 -1.23 4.89
N THR A 170 18.06 -2.56 4.81
CA THR A 170 19.23 -3.28 4.27
C THR A 170 18.79 -4.46 3.42
N VAL A 171 19.67 -4.89 2.49
CA VAL A 171 19.42 -6.05 1.60
C VAL A 171 19.01 -7.31 2.38
N PRO A 172 19.74 -7.77 3.43
CA PRO A 172 19.34 -8.97 4.17
C PRO A 172 17.98 -8.84 4.86
N LYS A 173 17.64 -7.63 5.36
CA LYS A 173 16.34 -7.38 5.97
C LYS A 173 15.22 -7.39 4.96
N ILE A 174 15.45 -6.82 3.77
CA ILE A 174 14.48 -6.85 2.68
C ILE A 174 14.16 -8.30 2.30
N GLN A 175 15.18 -9.13 2.05
CA GLN A 175 14.99 -10.54 1.71
C GLN A 175 14.19 -11.30 2.78
N ALA A 176 14.54 -11.11 4.06
CA ALA A 176 13.84 -11.74 5.17
C ALA A 176 12.38 -11.24 5.29
N ASN A 177 12.15 -9.95 5.15
CA ASN A 177 10.84 -9.34 5.32
C ASN A 177 9.91 -9.65 4.14
N VAL A 178 10.40 -9.71 2.90
CA VAL A 178 9.60 -10.18 1.75
C VAL A 178 9.15 -11.62 1.96
N ALA A 179 10.04 -12.50 2.44
CA ALA A 179 9.67 -13.87 2.76
C ALA A 179 8.60 -13.95 3.85
N GLU A 180 8.63 -13.06 4.85
CA GLU A 180 7.59 -13.00 5.87
C GLU A 180 6.26 -12.45 5.33
N LEU A 181 6.30 -11.39 4.51
CA LEU A 181 5.11 -10.85 3.85
C LEU A 181 4.43 -11.90 2.96
N ALA A 182 5.20 -12.72 2.25
CA ALA A 182 4.67 -13.84 1.47
C ALA A 182 3.93 -14.86 2.34
N LYS A 183 4.48 -15.22 3.53
CA LYS A 183 3.78 -16.11 4.49
C LYS A 183 2.50 -15.49 5.03
N LEU A 184 2.47 -14.18 5.21
CA LEU A 184 1.27 -13.43 5.61
C LEU A 184 0.25 -13.29 4.46
N GLY A 185 0.55 -13.79 3.26
CA GLY A 185 -0.36 -13.76 2.11
C GLY A 185 -0.44 -12.39 1.44
N VAL A 186 0.63 -11.59 1.51
CA VAL A 186 0.74 -10.33 0.76
C VAL A 186 0.87 -10.65 -0.73
N ALA A 187 -0.05 -10.13 -1.54
CA ALA A 187 -0.08 -10.37 -2.98
C ALA A 187 0.94 -9.55 -3.76
N TYR A 188 1.13 -8.28 -3.39
CA TYR A 188 2.08 -7.40 -4.05
C TYR A 188 2.70 -6.37 -3.11
N VAL A 189 3.83 -5.81 -3.56
CA VAL A 189 4.41 -4.59 -2.98
C VAL A 189 4.58 -3.54 -4.08
N THR A 190 4.05 -2.33 -3.87
CA THR A 190 4.37 -1.16 -4.69
C THR A 190 5.76 -0.67 -4.32
N VAL A 191 6.73 -0.83 -5.22
CA VAL A 191 8.15 -0.65 -4.87
C VAL A 191 8.52 0.83 -4.68
N ALA A 192 7.95 1.71 -5.51
CA ALA A 192 8.03 3.16 -5.37
C ALA A 192 6.77 3.72 -4.67
N HIS A 193 6.83 4.95 -4.18
CA HIS A 193 5.65 5.66 -3.69
C HIS A 193 5.85 7.18 -3.84
N LEU A 194 5.25 8.03 -2.99
CA LEU A 194 5.15 9.48 -3.19
C LEU A 194 6.50 10.22 -3.10
N PHE A 195 7.48 9.65 -2.38
CA PHE A 195 8.81 10.24 -2.20
C PHE A 195 9.91 9.20 -2.40
N PHE A 196 11.03 9.66 -2.95
CA PHE A 196 12.20 8.82 -3.16
C PHE A 196 12.82 8.42 -1.82
N ARG A 197 13.02 7.11 -1.62
CA ARG A 197 13.48 6.51 -0.35
C ARG A 197 14.68 5.58 -0.51
N LYS A 198 15.51 5.81 -1.53
CA LYS A 198 16.66 4.94 -1.89
C LYS A 198 16.28 3.48 -2.22
N VAL A 199 15.04 3.24 -2.64
CA VAL A 199 14.55 1.93 -3.11
C VAL A 199 14.35 1.98 -4.62
N ALA A 200 13.34 2.73 -5.07
CA ALA A 200 13.07 3.02 -6.46
C ALA A 200 12.75 4.52 -6.61
N THR A 201 13.12 5.10 -7.75
CA THR A 201 12.71 6.47 -8.10
C THR A 201 11.23 6.50 -8.47
N ASN A 202 10.57 7.61 -8.17
CA ASN A 202 9.14 7.77 -8.32
C ASN A 202 8.76 8.85 -9.32
N ALA A 203 7.60 8.69 -9.96
CA ALA A 203 6.95 9.72 -10.74
C ALA A 203 6.55 10.90 -9.84
N PRO A 204 6.48 12.14 -10.39
CA PRO A 204 5.97 13.30 -9.67
C PRO A 204 4.59 13.01 -9.04
N ALA A 205 4.49 13.19 -7.72
CA ALA A 205 3.26 12.92 -6.98
C ALA A 205 2.84 14.11 -6.14
N LEU A 206 3.46 14.32 -4.97
CA LEU A 206 3.13 15.42 -4.08
C LEU A 206 4.33 16.34 -3.83
N PRO A 207 4.15 17.67 -3.98
CA PRO A 207 2.99 18.36 -4.55
C PRO A 207 2.85 18.11 -6.07
N PHE A 208 1.62 18.21 -6.60
CA PHE A 208 1.35 18.10 -8.04
C PHE A 208 1.95 19.30 -8.78
N LEU A 209 3.14 19.10 -9.34
CA LEU A 209 3.89 20.09 -10.10
C LEU A 209 4.14 19.56 -11.51
N LYS A 210 4.52 20.45 -12.43
CA LYS A 210 5.05 20.03 -13.73
C LYS A 210 6.37 19.27 -13.51
N ASP A 211 6.63 18.24 -14.32
CA ASP A 211 7.75 17.32 -14.16
C ASP A 211 9.10 18.03 -13.95
N LYS A 212 9.45 18.98 -14.83
CA LYS A 212 10.70 19.76 -14.71
C LYS A 212 10.83 20.50 -13.36
N THR A 213 9.73 20.99 -12.83
CA THR A 213 9.72 21.69 -11.54
C THR A 213 9.83 20.70 -10.39
N TYR A 214 9.14 19.56 -10.48
CA TYR A 214 9.26 18.48 -9.50
C TYR A 214 10.69 17.95 -9.45
N GLU A 215 11.29 17.61 -10.60
CA GLU A 215 12.67 17.12 -10.71
C GLU A 215 13.71 18.09 -10.16
N CYS A 216 13.49 19.40 -10.34
CA CYS A 216 14.36 20.43 -9.77
C CYS A 216 14.29 20.49 -8.24
N LEU A 217 13.10 20.33 -7.65
CA LEU A 217 12.88 20.44 -6.20
C LEU A 217 13.12 19.11 -5.46
N PHE A 218 12.88 18.00 -6.14
CA PHE A 218 12.90 16.64 -5.63
C PHE A 218 13.81 15.78 -6.51
N SER A 219 15.07 16.19 -6.64
CA SER A 219 16.07 15.49 -7.45
C SER A 219 16.19 14.03 -7.04
N GLN A 220 16.34 13.16 -8.03
CA GLN A 220 16.47 11.71 -7.90
C GLN A 220 17.71 11.25 -8.68
N PRO A 221 18.32 10.10 -8.32
CA PRO A 221 19.43 9.58 -9.09
C PRO A 221 19.01 9.24 -10.53
N ALA A 222 19.98 9.22 -11.44
CA ALA A 222 19.75 8.83 -12.83
C ALA A 222 19.40 7.33 -12.99
N LYS A 223 19.68 6.50 -11.97
CA LYS A 223 19.23 5.10 -11.91
C LYS A 223 17.80 5.01 -11.37
N GLY A 224 17.02 4.10 -11.93
CA GLY A 224 15.64 3.84 -11.57
C GLY A 224 15.51 3.04 -10.27
N LEU A 225 16.20 1.91 -10.20
CA LEU A 225 16.31 1.08 -9.00
C LEU A 225 17.64 1.31 -8.28
N CYS A 226 17.58 1.42 -6.96
CA CYS A 226 18.74 1.34 -6.09
C CYS A 226 18.97 -0.11 -5.64
N ASP A 227 20.09 -0.37 -4.96
CA ASP A 227 20.49 -1.72 -4.53
C ASP A 227 19.42 -2.36 -3.62
N LEU A 228 18.74 -1.54 -2.80
CA LEU A 228 17.59 -1.98 -2.00
C LEU A 228 16.38 -2.35 -2.86
N GLY A 229 16.11 -1.59 -3.94
CA GLY A 229 15.03 -1.88 -4.88
C GLY A 229 15.28 -3.14 -5.70
N ILE A 230 16.52 -3.35 -6.16
CA ILE A 230 16.93 -4.59 -6.83
C ILE A 230 16.70 -5.79 -5.90
N ALA A 231 17.21 -5.72 -4.67
CA ALA A 231 17.02 -6.79 -3.69
C ALA A 231 15.54 -7.05 -3.35
N ALA A 232 14.71 -6.01 -3.33
CA ALA A 232 13.27 -6.16 -3.11
C ALA A 232 12.62 -6.89 -4.29
N VAL A 233 12.87 -6.47 -5.53
CA VAL A 233 12.31 -7.10 -6.74
C VAL A 233 12.75 -8.57 -6.85
N GLU A 234 14.04 -8.86 -6.64
CA GLU A 234 14.57 -10.24 -6.66
C GLU A 234 13.89 -11.12 -5.60
N ALA A 235 13.79 -10.63 -4.36
CA ALA A 235 13.14 -11.39 -3.28
C ALA A 235 11.63 -11.57 -3.55
N MET A 236 10.97 -10.58 -4.15
CA MET A 236 9.55 -10.65 -4.49
C MET A 236 9.30 -11.71 -5.55
N VAL A 237 10.12 -11.77 -6.60
CA VAL A 237 10.05 -12.82 -7.62
C VAL A 237 10.30 -14.20 -7.00
N ASP A 238 11.35 -14.35 -6.20
CA ASP A 238 11.70 -15.63 -5.53
C ASP A 238 10.58 -16.13 -4.61
N LYS A 239 9.82 -15.23 -3.97
CA LYS A 239 8.75 -15.56 -3.02
C LYS A 239 7.34 -15.51 -3.60
N GLY A 240 7.19 -15.22 -4.89
CA GLY A 240 5.88 -15.15 -5.55
C GLY A 240 5.02 -13.95 -5.10
N VAL A 241 5.66 -12.86 -4.68
CA VAL A 241 4.99 -11.58 -4.40
C VAL A 241 5.08 -10.71 -5.67
N LEU A 242 3.95 -10.20 -6.16
CA LEU A 242 3.92 -9.41 -7.39
C LEU A 242 4.63 -8.07 -7.21
N VAL A 243 5.36 -7.67 -8.24
CA VAL A 243 6.03 -6.37 -8.34
C VAL A 243 5.04 -5.35 -8.91
N ASP A 244 4.54 -4.47 -8.06
CA ASP A 244 3.69 -3.36 -8.48
C ASP A 244 4.57 -2.14 -8.83
N VAL A 245 4.49 -1.73 -10.09
CA VAL A 245 5.25 -0.63 -10.69
C VAL A 245 4.54 0.72 -10.56
N THR A 246 3.37 0.76 -9.92
CA THR A 246 2.67 2.02 -9.62
C THR A 246 3.61 2.97 -8.88
N HIS A 247 3.47 4.26 -9.14
CA HIS A 247 4.35 5.35 -8.67
C HIS A 247 5.79 5.35 -9.17
N MET A 248 6.28 4.32 -9.88
CA MET A 248 7.65 4.35 -10.40
C MET A 248 7.83 5.48 -11.42
N SER A 249 9.04 6.06 -11.48
CA SER A 249 9.45 6.84 -12.64
C SER A 249 9.59 5.92 -13.86
N GLU A 250 9.55 6.47 -15.07
CA GLU A 250 9.80 5.70 -16.30
C GLU A 250 11.11 4.90 -16.21
N ARG A 251 12.18 5.54 -15.72
CA ARG A 251 13.47 4.88 -15.52
C ARG A 251 13.42 3.71 -14.53
N ALA A 252 12.63 3.81 -13.46
CA ALA A 252 12.44 2.72 -12.51
C ALA A 252 11.62 1.56 -13.09
N ILE A 253 10.65 1.85 -13.96
CA ILE A 253 9.93 0.83 -14.72
C ILE A 253 10.91 0.09 -15.63
N ASP A 254 11.71 0.80 -16.42
CA ASP A 254 12.70 0.21 -17.33
C ASP A 254 13.71 -0.68 -16.60
N ASP A 255 14.29 -0.18 -15.51
CA ASP A 255 15.25 -0.95 -14.70
C ASP A 255 14.59 -2.20 -14.09
N THR A 256 13.31 -2.11 -13.70
CA THR A 256 12.56 -3.25 -13.15
C THR A 256 12.30 -4.29 -14.22
N LEU A 257 11.83 -3.89 -15.40
CA LEU A 257 11.58 -4.82 -16.52
C LEU A 257 12.87 -5.49 -16.98
N ALA A 258 13.96 -4.73 -17.15
CA ALA A 258 15.27 -5.27 -17.50
C ALA A 258 15.84 -6.21 -16.41
N LEU A 259 15.52 -5.99 -15.14
CA LEU A 259 15.85 -6.93 -14.07
C LEU A 259 15.02 -8.22 -14.17
N LEU A 260 13.72 -8.11 -14.40
CA LEU A 260 12.84 -9.27 -14.57
C LEU A 260 13.25 -10.13 -15.76
N ASP A 261 13.62 -9.53 -16.90
CA ASP A 261 14.12 -10.25 -18.08
C ASP A 261 15.45 -10.97 -17.81
N ARG A 262 16.29 -10.44 -16.92
CA ARG A 262 17.53 -11.13 -16.49
C ARG A 262 17.26 -12.29 -15.53
N ILE A 263 16.28 -12.15 -14.65
CA ILE A 263 15.90 -13.19 -13.69
C ILE A 263 15.20 -14.36 -14.42
N ASP A 264 14.36 -14.05 -15.40
CA ASP A 264 13.60 -15.01 -16.17
C ASP A 264 13.78 -14.78 -17.68
N PRO A 265 14.96 -15.12 -18.24
CA PRO A 265 15.28 -14.85 -19.65
C PRO A 265 14.51 -15.74 -20.63
N LYS A 266 13.66 -16.65 -20.12
CA LYS A 266 12.93 -17.65 -20.90
C LYS A 266 11.41 -17.48 -20.85
N ARG A 267 10.92 -16.32 -20.38
CA ARG A 267 9.51 -15.97 -20.54
C ARG A 267 9.01 -16.23 -21.96
#